data_AF-A0A537S8Q7-F1
#
_entry.id   AF-A0A537S8Q7-F1
#
_cell.length_a   1.000
_cell.length_b   1.000
_cell.length_c   1.000
_cell.angle_alpha   90.00
_cell.angle_beta   90.00
_cell.angle_gamma   90.00
#
_symmetry.space_group_name_H-M   'P 1'
#
loop_
_entity.id
_entity.type
_entity.pdbx_description
1 polymer ?
#
loop_
_entity_poly.entity_id
_entity_poly.type
_entity_poly.pdbx_seq_one_letter_code
_entity_poly.pdbx_strand_id
1 'polypeptide(L)'
;MSPRLSDLPDAHWHGSPMDLKVHPRPLLPPLPERAARPSTSDLALQSRPGAALTPGSKTAFEGIGENGSVPGDPNIAVGQTNPLTGVGYIVQVVNTEIAVFDKSGNLMMPTKSLSSLWAPLGGGCASNNAGDPVVQYDNLAPDGLNSGGTGRWIVTQLGSLSAPYSQCIAVSQTSDPTGYYNLYSYTVLNSNYLNDYPKFGIWPTANNPAYLATYNLFQNGHKFIGAALCVYDRTAMLANLPAAQICQKVADGGGYLPADLDGANPPGANERGYFLSFNTTNSLRMYRVAPKFLAPASATFAQVIPDISVLSFAEACNGGSCIPQPMTSRQLDSLGDRLMYRLAYRNFSTASPTAGNCFGTTSVICVTMVVNHSVNPGLPGGANAGVR
;
A
#
# COMPACT_ATOMS: atom_id res chain seq x y z
N MET A 1 -6.66 -12.40 -19.30
CA MET A 1 -7.04 -13.22 -18.13
C MET A 1 -5.85 -14.09 -17.76
N SER A 2 -5.58 -14.28 -16.48
CA SER A 2 -4.48 -15.13 -15.98
C SER A 2 -4.81 -16.63 -16.07
N PRO A 3 -3.85 -17.53 -15.82
CA PRO A 3 -4.13 -18.86 -15.26
C PRO A 3 -4.75 -18.73 -13.86
N ARG A 4 -5.28 -19.82 -13.29
CA ARG A 4 -5.69 -19.79 -11.87
C ARG A 4 -4.45 -19.61 -11.00
N LEU A 5 -4.56 -18.84 -9.92
CA LEU A 5 -3.44 -18.63 -9.00
C LEU A 5 -2.95 -19.97 -8.42
N SER A 6 -3.86 -20.90 -8.11
CA SER A 6 -3.53 -22.24 -7.62
C SER A 6 -2.69 -23.09 -8.58
N ASP A 7 -2.80 -22.80 -9.89
CA ASP A 7 -2.21 -23.61 -10.96
C ASP A 7 -0.85 -23.04 -11.41
N LEU A 8 -0.42 -21.93 -10.81
CA LEU A 8 0.89 -21.34 -11.07
C LEU A 8 2.02 -22.28 -10.63
N PRO A 9 3.22 -22.15 -11.20
CA PRO A 9 4.39 -22.86 -10.71
C PRO A 9 4.70 -22.47 -9.26
N ASP A 10 5.11 -23.45 -8.47
CA ASP A 10 5.62 -23.22 -7.12
C ASP A 10 6.85 -22.30 -7.18
N ALA A 11 7.02 -21.46 -6.17
CA ALA A 11 8.15 -20.58 -6.09
C ALA A 11 9.45 -21.39 -5.95
N HIS A 12 10.41 -21.15 -6.85
CA HIS A 12 11.62 -21.95 -7.01
C HIS A 12 12.62 -21.89 -5.83
N TRP A 13 12.43 -20.99 -4.87
CA TRP A 13 13.37 -20.76 -3.76
C TRP A 13 13.15 -21.69 -2.57
N HIS A 14 12.02 -22.40 -2.51
CA HIS A 14 11.81 -23.48 -1.55
C HIS A 14 12.70 -24.70 -1.89
N GLY A 15 14.00 -24.62 -1.61
CA GLY A 15 14.92 -25.78 -1.65
C GLY A 15 16.31 -25.56 -2.24
N SER A 16 16.64 -24.37 -2.75
CA SER A 16 17.99 -24.04 -3.25
C SER A 16 18.77 -23.20 -2.23
N PRO A 17 20.12 -23.26 -2.19
CA PRO A 17 20.92 -22.33 -1.42
C PRO A 17 20.54 -20.89 -1.79
N MET A 18 20.16 -20.07 -0.80
CA MET A 18 19.71 -18.70 -1.03
C MET A 18 20.87 -17.85 -1.56
N ASP A 19 20.77 -17.35 -2.79
CA ASP A 19 21.60 -16.25 -3.28
C ASP A 19 20.84 -14.94 -3.02
N LEU A 20 21.18 -14.25 -1.93
CA LEU A 20 20.48 -13.04 -1.51
C LEU A 20 20.74 -11.91 -2.52
N LYS A 21 19.72 -11.55 -3.28
CA LYS A 21 19.75 -10.37 -4.14
C LYS A 21 19.50 -9.14 -3.29
N VAL A 22 20.55 -8.32 -3.17
CA VAL A 22 20.45 -7.01 -2.53
C VAL A 22 19.85 -6.04 -3.54
N HIS A 23 18.67 -5.52 -3.24
CA HIS A 23 18.09 -4.42 -3.97
C HIS A 23 18.45 -3.11 -3.26
N PRO A 24 19.35 -2.28 -3.83
CA PRO A 24 19.72 -1.03 -3.20
C PRO A 24 18.51 -0.11 -3.14
N ARG A 25 18.15 0.34 -1.93
CA ARG A 25 17.07 1.32 -1.71
C ARG A 25 17.38 2.61 -2.46
N PRO A 26 16.52 3.03 -3.40
CA PRO A 26 16.61 4.37 -3.97
C PRO A 26 16.24 5.42 -2.91
N LEU A 27 17.16 6.36 -2.63
CA LEU A 27 16.98 7.34 -1.55
C LEU A 27 16.02 8.47 -1.98
N LEU A 28 15.13 8.85 -1.07
CA LEU A 28 14.39 10.10 -1.19
C LEU A 28 15.27 11.28 -0.76
N PRO A 29 15.06 12.47 -1.33
CA PRO A 29 15.68 13.68 -0.80
C PRO A 29 15.21 13.92 0.65
N PRO A 30 16.07 14.49 1.52
CA PRO A 30 15.66 14.90 2.86
C PRO A 30 14.52 15.92 2.81
N LEU A 31 13.70 15.96 3.87
CA LEU A 31 12.64 16.97 3.98
C LEU A 31 13.24 18.40 4.00
N PRO A 32 12.63 19.36 3.27
CA PRO A 32 12.93 20.78 3.41
C PRO A 32 12.76 21.21 4.87
N GLU A 33 13.69 22.02 5.40
CA GLU A 33 13.89 22.29 6.84
C GLU A 33 14.66 21.24 7.65
N ARG A 34 15.67 20.59 7.05
CA ARG A 34 16.88 20.14 7.79
C ARG A 34 17.63 21.28 8.53
N ALA A 35 17.10 22.50 8.51
CA ALA A 35 17.72 23.73 8.97
C ALA A 35 17.84 23.73 10.50
N ALA A 36 19.01 23.28 10.95
CA ALA A 36 19.44 23.14 12.32
C ALA A 36 18.62 22.10 13.11
N ARG A 37 19.31 21.28 13.92
CA ARG A 37 18.67 20.65 15.08
C ARG A 37 17.81 21.73 15.74
N PRO A 38 16.52 21.51 16.00
CA PRO A 38 15.89 22.29 17.04
C PRO A 38 16.80 22.13 18.26
N SER A 39 17.36 23.23 18.78
CA SER A 39 17.99 23.24 20.10
C SER A 39 16.95 22.99 21.20
N THR A 40 15.69 22.82 20.80
CA THR A 40 14.50 22.56 21.58
C THR A 40 14.13 21.07 21.56
N SER A 41 13.44 20.65 22.62
CA SER A 41 12.85 19.31 22.71
C SER A 41 11.93 19.03 21.52
N ASP A 42 11.98 17.80 20.97
CA ASP A 42 10.98 17.31 20.01
C ASP A 42 9.60 17.39 20.67
N LEU A 43 8.74 18.30 20.16
CA LEU A 43 7.44 18.59 20.74
C LEU A 43 6.40 17.51 20.41
N ALA A 44 6.66 16.71 19.38
CA ALA A 44 5.86 15.56 19.01
C ALA A 44 6.34 14.27 19.71
N LEU A 45 7.36 14.33 20.57
CA LEU A 45 7.88 13.16 21.25
C LEU A 45 6.86 12.58 22.23
N GLN A 46 6.37 11.38 21.92
CA GLN A 46 5.61 10.59 22.87
C GLN A 46 6.53 10.06 23.97
N SER A 47 6.38 10.58 25.19
CA SER A 47 7.19 10.20 26.36
C SER A 47 6.60 9.06 27.20
N ARG A 48 5.36 8.65 26.90
CA ARG A 48 4.65 7.55 27.57
C ARG A 48 3.81 6.79 26.55
N PRO A 49 3.72 5.45 26.63
CA PRO A 49 2.83 4.69 25.76
C PRO A 49 1.39 5.18 25.90
N GLY A 50 0.63 5.13 24.80
CA GLY A 50 -0.81 5.42 24.82
C GLY A 50 -1.57 4.37 25.64
N ALA A 51 -2.90 4.54 25.72
CA ALA A 51 -3.75 3.51 26.29
C ALA A 51 -3.46 2.16 25.60
N ALA A 52 -3.26 1.11 26.38
CA ALA A 52 -3.06 -0.23 25.84
C ALA A 52 -4.32 -0.62 25.06
N LEU A 53 -4.19 -0.71 23.74
CA LEU A 53 -5.16 -1.46 22.97
C LEU A 53 -4.93 -2.93 23.36
N THR A 54 -6.00 -3.66 23.67
CA THR A 54 -5.99 -5.11 23.80
C THR A 54 -6.56 -5.74 22.52
N PRO A 55 -5.87 -5.65 21.36
CA PRO A 55 -6.26 -6.45 20.23
C PRO A 55 -6.03 -7.92 20.61
N GLY A 56 -7.10 -8.70 20.61
CA GLY A 56 -6.97 -10.15 20.77
C GLY A 56 -6.24 -10.70 19.56
N SER A 57 -5.07 -11.31 19.78
CA SER A 57 -4.44 -12.13 18.73
C SER A 57 -5.43 -13.23 18.35
N LYS A 58 -5.85 -13.26 17.09
CA LYS A 58 -6.78 -14.29 16.61
C LYS A 58 -6.03 -15.54 16.19
N THR A 59 -5.00 -15.35 15.38
CA THR A 59 -4.28 -16.44 14.70
C THR A 59 -2.82 -16.04 14.52
N ALA A 60 -1.90 -16.94 14.84
CA ALA A 60 -0.48 -16.80 14.55
C ALA A 60 -0.03 -18.00 13.70
N PHE A 61 0.70 -17.72 12.63
CA PHE A 61 1.23 -18.71 11.69
C PHE A 61 2.46 -18.12 11.01
N GLU A 62 3.35 -18.97 10.48
CA GLU A 62 4.67 -18.54 9.98
C GLU A 62 4.61 -17.63 8.74
N GLY A 63 3.64 -17.84 7.85
CA GLY A 63 3.56 -17.12 6.58
C GLY A 63 4.68 -17.51 5.60
N ILE A 64 4.89 -16.68 4.58
CA ILE A 64 6.03 -16.79 3.65
C ILE A 64 7.30 -16.27 4.36
N GLY A 65 8.37 -17.07 4.33
CA GLY A 65 9.67 -16.72 4.90
C GLY A 65 10.55 -15.87 3.98
N GLU A 66 11.83 -15.73 4.33
CA GLU A 66 12.83 -15.08 3.47
C GLU A 66 12.99 -15.84 2.14
N ASN A 67 12.93 -15.12 1.02
CA ASN A 67 12.88 -15.71 -0.31
C ASN A 67 13.98 -15.17 -1.25
N GLY A 68 15.19 -15.01 -0.71
CA GLY A 68 16.37 -14.68 -1.50
C GLY A 68 16.47 -13.22 -1.94
N SER A 69 15.65 -12.32 -1.40
CA SER A 69 15.74 -10.87 -1.68
C SER A 69 15.84 -10.07 -0.38
N VAL A 70 16.69 -9.04 -0.36
CA VAL A 70 16.83 -8.14 0.79
C VAL A 70 16.84 -6.66 0.36
N PRO A 71 16.14 -5.77 1.08
CA PRO A 71 15.27 -6.07 2.23
C PRO A 71 14.04 -6.91 1.83
N GLY A 72 13.47 -7.62 2.81
CA GLY A 72 12.22 -8.31 2.59
C GLY A 72 11.09 -7.30 2.39
N ASP A 73 10.21 -7.56 1.42
CA ASP A 73 9.05 -6.71 1.11
C ASP A 73 7.74 -7.45 1.43
N PRO A 74 7.44 -7.75 2.71
CA PRO A 74 6.21 -8.44 3.08
C PRO A 74 5.01 -7.50 3.03
N ASN A 75 3.92 -7.99 2.45
CA ASN A 75 2.63 -7.33 2.49
C ASN A 75 1.50 -8.35 2.61
N ILE A 76 0.47 -8.02 3.40
CA ILE A 76 -0.70 -8.88 3.61
C ILE A 76 -1.99 -8.10 3.37
N ALA A 77 -3.01 -8.81 2.92
CA ALA A 77 -4.39 -8.36 2.93
C ALA A 77 -5.27 -9.44 3.54
N VAL A 78 -6.24 -9.02 4.34
CA VAL A 78 -7.19 -9.91 5.02
C VAL A 78 -8.56 -9.68 4.42
N GLY A 79 -9.11 -10.75 3.83
CA GLY A 79 -10.41 -10.72 3.17
C GLY A 79 -11.57 -10.78 4.15
N GLN A 80 -12.77 -10.44 3.70
CA GLN A 80 -13.99 -10.80 4.43
C GLN A 80 -14.21 -12.32 4.31
N THR A 81 -14.95 -12.87 5.27
CA THR A 81 -15.39 -14.26 5.14
C THR A 81 -16.52 -14.27 4.12
N ASN A 82 -16.37 -15.04 3.06
CA ASN A 82 -17.39 -15.17 2.03
C ASN A 82 -18.65 -15.80 2.67
N PRO A 83 -19.82 -15.14 2.61
CA PRO A 83 -21.02 -15.60 3.30
C PRO A 83 -21.62 -16.87 2.66
N LEU A 84 -21.28 -17.19 1.42
CA LEU A 84 -21.74 -18.39 0.71
C LEU A 84 -20.87 -19.61 1.02
N THR A 85 -19.55 -19.44 1.08
CA THR A 85 -18.61 -20.56 1.31
C THR A 85 -18.20 -20.71 2.77
N GLY A 86 -18.38 -19.67 3.59
CA GLY A 86 -17.89 -19.62 4.96
C GLY A 86 -16.37 -19.45 5.09
N VAL A 87 -15.65 -19.34 3.97
CA VAL A 87 -14.18 -19.23 3.96
C VAL A 87 -13.76 -17.76 3.96
N GLY A 88 -12.82 -17.40 4.84
CA GLY A 88 -12.14 -16.12 4.81
C GLY A 88 -10.65 -16.34 4.57
N TYR A 89 -10.08 -15.56 3.67
CA TYR A 89 -8.68 -15.71 3.26
C TYR A 89 -7.78 -14.62 3.82
N ILE A 90 -6.50 -14.95 3.95
CA ILE A 90 -5.39 -14.02 4.09
C ILE A 90 -4.50 -14.26 2.88
N VAL A 91 -4.21 -13.21 2.12
CA VAL A 91 -3.26 -13.28 1.02
C VAL A 91 -2.00 -12.55 1.45
N GLN A 92 -0.86 -13.22 1.30
CA GLN A 92 0.45 -12.67 1.60
C GLN A 92 1.28 -12.65 0.32
N VAL A 93 1.97 -11.53 0.11
CA VAL A 93 3.05 -11.40 -0.86
C VAL A 93 4.34 -11.05 -0.13
N VAL A 94 5.46 -11.59 -0.59
CA VAL A 94 6.80 -11.24 -0.08
C VAL A 94 7.70 -11.15 -1.29
N ASN A 95 8.26 -9.97 -1.57
CA ASN A 95 9.13 -9.69 -2.73
C ASN A 95 8.57 -10.21 -4.08
N THR A 96 8.75 -11.50 -4.40
CA THR A 96 8.41 -12.10 -5.69
C THR A 96 7.51 -13.33 -5.58
N GLU A 97 6.89 -13.51 -4.43
CA GLU A 97 6.12 -14.69 -4.09
C GLU A 97 4.75 -14.34 -3.54
N ILE A 98 3.79 -15.26 -3.69
CA ILE A 98 2.42 -15.14 -3.19
C ILE A 98 1.93 -16.45 -2.59
N ALA A 99 1.24 -16.37 -1.47
CA ALA A 99 0.57 -17.49 -0.81
C ALA A 99 -0.82 -17.09 -0.31
N VAL A 100 -1.69 -18.09 -0.16
CA VAL A 100 -3.04 -17.92 0.37
C VAL A 100 -3.21 -18.80 1.59
N PHE A 101 -3.69 -18.20 2.66
CA PHE A 101 -4.06 -18.88 3.91
C PHE A 101 -5.55 -18.67 4.17
N ASP A 102 -6.16 -19.54 4.97
CA ASP A 102 -7.42 -19.22 5.62
C ASP A 102 -7.18 -18.33 6.86
N LYS A 103 -8.26 -17.80 7.45
CA LYS A 103 -8.17 -16.99 8.68
C LYS A 103 -7.74 -17.76 9.93
N SER A 104 -7.71 -19.09 9.87
CA SER A 104 -7.16 -19.96 10.91
C SER A 104 -5.66 -20.22 10.73
N GLY A 105 -5.06 -19.67 9.67
CA GLY A 105 -3.63 -19.79 9.38
C GLY A 105 -3.26 -21.06 8.60
N ASN A 106 -4.25 -21.83 8.15
CA ASN A 106 -3.99 -23.00 7.31
C ASN A 106 -3.58 -22.55 5.90
N LEU A 107 -2.51 -23.14 5.37
CA LEU A 107 -2.06 -22.90 4.00
C LEU A 107 -3.07 -23.49 3.02
N MET A 108 -3.75 -22.63 2.27
CA MET A 108 -4.76 -23.00 1.27
C MET A 108 -4.14 -23.22 -0.11
N MET A 109 -3.04 -22.52 -0.37
CA MET A 109 -2.29 -22.62 -1.62
C MET A 109 -0.80 -22.47 -1.30
N PRO A 110 0.06 -23.39 -1.77
CA PRO A 110 1.50 -23.28 -1.60
C PRO A 110 2.04 -22.00 -2.26
N THR A 111 3.22 -21.57 -1.82
CA THR A 111 3.88 -20.37 -2.34
C THR A 111 4.11 -20.47 -3.85
N LYS A 112 3.58 -19.51 -4.61
CA LYS A 112 3.70 -19.43 -6.07
C LYS A 112 4.62 -18.29 -6.50
N SER A 113 5.25 -18.45 -7.66
CA SER A 113 6.00 -17.37 -8.31
C SER A 113 5.05 -16.27 -8.80
N LEU A 114 5.29 -15.02 -8.39
CA LEU A 114 4.37 -13.91 -8.59
C LEU A 114 4.23 -13.49 -10.06
N SER A 115 5.35 -13.37 -10.80
CA SER A 115 5.34 -12.97 -12.23
C SER A 115 4.52 -13.91 -13.12
N SER A 116 4.41 -15.19 -12.74
CA SER A 116 3.66 -16.21 -13.47
C SER A 116 2.17 -15.89 -13.58
N LEU A 117 1.63 -15.07 -12.67
CA LEU A 117 0.26 -14.56 -12.76
C LEU A 117 0.05 -13.72 -14.04
N TRP A 118 1.07 -12.98 -14.48
CA TRP A 118 1.02 -12.14 -15.67
C TRP A 118 1.56 -12.82 -16.94
N ALA A 119 1.90 -14.11 -16.90
CA ALA A 119 2.45 -14.84 -18.05
C ALA A 119 1.68 -14.60 -19.37
N PRO A 120 0.32 -14.56 -19.39
CA PRO A 120 -0.44 -14.30 -20.62
C PRO A 120 -0.29 -12.88 -21.21
N LEU A 121 0.16 -11.88 -20.44
CA LEU A 121 0.41 -10.53 -20.96
C LEU A 121 1.71 -10.44 -21.77
N GLY A 122 2.67 -11.33 -21.52
CA GLY A 122 4.05 -11.16 -22.01
C GLY A 122 4.75 -9.93 -21.39
N GLY A 123 5.85 -9.51 -22.02
CA GLY A 123 6.64 -8.36 -21.60
C GLY A 123 7.28 -8.53 -20.21
N GLY A 124 7.60 -7.39 -19.57
CA GLY A 124 8.28 -7.38 -18.28
C GLY A 124 7.49 -8.10 -17.18
N CYS A 125 6.19 -7.83 -17.07
CA CYS A 125 5.32 -8.43 -16.05
C CYS A 125 5.30 -9.97 -16.09
N ALA A 126 5.32 -10.56 -17.29
CA ALA A 126 5.36 -12.02 -17.45
C ALA A 126 6.75 -12.62 -17.19
N SER A 127 7.81 -11.86 -17.44
CA SER A 127 9.17 -12.40 -17.55
C SER A 127 10.02 -12.13 -16.30
N ASN A 128 9.63 -11.17 -15.47
CA ASN A 128 10.45 -10.70 -14.35
C ASN A 128 9.69 -10.79 -13.03
N ASN A 129 10.38 -11.35 -12.04
CA ASN A 129 10.05 -11.22 -10.63
C ASN A 129 10.81 -9.99 -10.10
N ALA A 130 10.26 -8.79 -10.32
CA ALA A 130 10.96 -7.52 -10.10
C ALA A 130 10.69 -6.87 -8.73
N GLY A 131 9.93 -7.51 -7.84
CA GLY A 131 9.77 -7.06 -6.47
C GLY A 131 8.69 -5.99 -6.26
N ASP A 132 8.74 -5.35 -5.09
CA ASP A 132 7.82 -4.30 -4.66
C ASP A 132 6.33 -4.68 -4.72
N PRO A 133 5.94 -5.88 -4.22
CA PRO A 133 4.57 -6.33 -4.38
C PRO A 133 3.64 -5.65 -3.36
N VAL A 134 2.41 -5.39 -3.79
CA VAL A 134 1.34 -4.97 -2.89
C VAL A 134 0.14 -5.87 -3.11
N VAL A 135 -0.46 -6.33 -2.02
CA VAL A 135 -1.76 -7.00 -2.02
C VAL A 135 -2.78 -6.18 -1.23
N GLN A 136 -3.98 -6.04 -1.79
CA GLN A 136 -5.10 -5.32 -1.19
C GLN A 136 -6.41 -6.08 -1.37
N TYR A 137 -7.32 -5.92 -0.41
CA TYR A 137 -8.66 -6.51 -0.46
C TYR A 137 -9.73 -5.44 -0.59
N ASP A 138 -10.36 -5.38 -1.75
CA ASP A 138 -11.48 -4.52 -2.09
C ASP A 138 -12.79 -5.13 -1.60
N ASN A 139 -13.12 -4.84 -0.34
CA ASN A 139 -14.26 -5.39 0.38
C ASN A 139 -15.63 -4.96 -0.18
N LEU A 140 -15.69 -3.87 -0.95
CA LEU A 140 -16.92 -3.37 -1.56
C LEU A 140 -17.06 -3.75 -3.04
N ALA A 141 -16.15 -4.54 -3.60
CA ALA A 141 -16.33 -5.07 -4.95
C ALA A 141 -17.35 -6.22 -4.96
N PRO A 142 -18.31 -6.26 -5.91
CA PRO A 142 -19.28 -7.34 -6.00
C PRO A 142 -18.62 -8.64 -6.45
N ASP A 143 -18.89 -9.81 -5.85
CA ASP A 143 -18.43 -11.11 -6.37
C ASP A 143 -18.95 -11.36 -7.80
N GLY A 144 -18.01 -11.52 -8.74
CA GLY A 144 -18.24 -11.43 -10.18
C GLY A 144 -18.83 -12.70 -10.76
N LEU A 145 -18.70 -13.82 -10.03
CA LEU A 145 -19.28 -15.10 -10.39
C LEU A 145 -20.35 -15.57 -9.39
N ASN A 146 -20.35 -15.05 -8.16
CA ASN A 146 -21.29 -15.46 -7.12
C ASN A 146 -22.17 -14.28 -6.70
N SER A 147 -23.45 -14.30 -7.05
CA SER A 147 -24.41 -13.20 -6.78
C SER A 147 -24.71 -12.93 -5.28
N GLY A 148 -23.94 -13.50 -4.35
CA GLY A 148 -24.05 -13.27 -2.91
C GLY A 148 -22.72 -13.01 -2.18
N GLY A 149 -21.59 -12.97 -2.89
CA GLY A 149 -20.29 -12.64 -2.30
C GLY A 149 -19.92 -11.16 -2.49
N THR A 150 -19.02 -10.66 -1.64
CA THR A 150 -18.32 -9.39 -1.82
C THR A 150 -16.82 -9.63 -1.68
N GLY A 151 -16.00 -8.82 -2.33
CA GLY A 151 -14.55 -8.92 -2.24
C GLY A 151 -13.86 -9.10 -3.58
N ARG A 152 -12.77 -8.34 -3.77
CA ARG A 152 -11.73 -8.64 -4.76
C ARG A 152 -10.34 -8.45 -4.21
N TRP A 153 -9.41 -9.18 -4.78
CA TRP A 153 -8.00 -9.09 -4.47
C TRP A 153 -7.30 -8.30 -5.55
N ILE A 154 -6.54 -7.30 -5.15
CA ILE A 154 -5.62 -6.59 -6.01
C ILE A 154 -4.23 -7.09 -5.65
N VAL A 155 -3.46 -7.54 -6.63
CA VAL A 155 -2.07 -7.96 -6.47
C VAL A 155 -1.24 -7.19 -7.48
N THR A 156 -0.08 -6.68 -7.06
CA THR A 156 0.76 -5.85 -7.91
C THR A 156 2.23 -6.25 -7.77
N GLN A 157 3.04 -5.89 -8.75
CA GLN A 157 4.51 -5.94 -8.69
C GLN A 157 5.10 -4.96 -9.71
N LEU A 158 6.39 -4.67 -9.58
CA LEU A 158 7.16 -4.07 -10.67
C LEU A 158 7.20 -5.04 -11.87
N GLY A 159 7.19 -4.47 -13.08
CA GLY A 159 7.36 -5.27 -14.31
C GLY A 159 8.81 -5.55 -14.67
N SER A 160 9.74 -4.74 -14.18
CA SER A 160 11.16 -4.91 -14.49
C SER A 160 12.02 -4.06 -13.56
N LEU A 161 13.26 -4.51 -13.31
CA LEU A 161 14.32 -3.72 -12.67
C LEU A 161 15.19 -2.97 -13.69
N SER A 162 14.89 -3.11 -14.98
CA SER A 162 15.52 -2.36 -16.08
C SER A 162 14.46 -1.78 -17.02
N ALA A 163 14.76 -0.64 -17.63
CA ALA A 163 13.88 -0.06 -18.63
C ALA A 163 13.61 -1.04 -19.81
N PRO A 164 12.40 -1.04 -20.40
CA PRO A 164 11.25 -0.23 -20.04
C PRO A 164 10.60 -0.69 -18.72
N TYR A 165 10.34 0.27 -17.82
CA TYR A 165 9.66 0.03 -16.55
C TYR A 165 8.14 0.02 -16.73
N SER A 166 7.47 -0.78 -15.90
CA SER A 166 6.01 -0.83 -15.82
C SER A 166 5.55 -1.24 -14.43
N GLN A 167 4.29 -0.92 -14.11
CA GLN A 167 3.57 -1.48 -12.99
C GLN A 167 2.64 -2.59 -13.48
N CYS A 168 2.77 -3.78 -12.89
CA CYS A 168 1.87 -4.89 -13.09
C CYS A 168 0.76 -4.83 -12.05
N ILE A 169 -0.50 -5.00 -12.49
CA ILE A 169 -1.67 -5.03 -11.62
C ILE A 169 -2.53 -6.22 -12.04
N ALA A 170 -2.99 -6.99 -11.06
CA ALA A 170 -3.90 -8.10 -11.23
C ALA A 170 -5.09 -7.91 -10.28
N VAL A 171 -6.32 -8.07 -10.78
CA VAL A 171 -7.55 -7.98 -9.98
C VAL A 171 -8.28 -9.30 -10.07
N SER A 172 -8.57 -9.96 -8.95
CA SER A 172 -9.25 -11.26 -8.98
C SER A 172 -10.62 -11.16 -9.64
N GLN A 173 -11.13 -12.27 -10.16
CA GLN A 173 -12.48 -12.31 -10.75
C GLN A 173 -13.56 -12.63 -9.74
N THR A 174 -13.17 -13.20 -8.60
CA THR A 174 -14.06 -13.56 -7.49
C THR A 174 -13.47 -13.19 -6.15
N SER A 175 -14.25 -13.39 -5.09
CA SER A 175 -13.78 -13.28 -3.70
C SER A 175 -12.80 -14.38 -3.29
N ASP A 176 -12.70 -15.47 -4.06
CA ASP A 176 -11.67 -16.51 -3.90
C ASP A 176 -10.37 -16.07 -4.59
N PRO A 177 -9.27 -15.83 -3.83
CA PRO A 177 -7.99 -15.40 -4.39
C PRO A 177 -7.28 -16.51 -5.16
N THR A 178 -7.67 -17.78 -5.03
CA THR A 178 -6.98 -18.89 -5.70
C THR A 178 -7.34 -19.02 -7.19
N GLY A 179 -8.35 -18.26 -7.64
CA GLY A 179 -8.91 -18.31 -8.98
C GLY A 179 -8.17 -17.43 -10.01
N TYR A 180 -8.94 -16.96 -11.00
CA TYR A 180 -8.46 -16.15 -12.12
C TYR A 180 -8.40 -14.66 -11.79
N TYR A 181 -7.53 -13.95 -12.51
CA TYR A 181 -7.31 -12.50 -12.40
C TYR A 181 -7.42 -11.80 -13.76
N ASN A 182 -7.94 -10.58 -13.72
CA ASN A 182 -7.87 -9.59 -14.78
C ASN A 182 -6.49 -8.93 -14.71
N LEU A 183 -5.76 -8.90 -15.83
CA LEU A 183 -4.34 -8.55 -15.86
C LEU A 183 -4.11 -7.24 -16.58
N TYR A 184 -3.27 -6.39 -16.00
CA TYR A 184 -2.93 -5.08 -16.52
C TYR A 184 -1.43 -4.80 -16.36
N SER A 185 -0.87 -4.05 -17.30
CA SER A 185 0.48 -3.51 -17.26
C SER A 185 0.45 -2.06 -17.70
N TYR A 186 1.01 -1.17 -16.88
CA TYR A 186 0.99 0.27 -17.14
C TYR A 186 2.39 0.86 -17.12
N THR A 187 2.70 1.70 -18.10
CA THR A 187 3.84 2.62 -18.00
C THR A 187 3.45 3.81 -17.13
N VAL A 188 4.12 4.01 -16.00
CA VAL A 188 3.86 5.15 -15.12
C VAL A 188 4.56 6.39 -15.65
N LEU A 189 3.82 7.26 -16.35
CA LEU A 189 4.25 8.53 -16.97
C LEU A 189 5.32 8.41 -18.09
N ASN A 190 6.37 7.62 -17.90
CA ASN A 190 7.43 7.39 -18.87
C ASN A 190 8.11 6.03 -18.61
N SER A 191 8.44 5.28 -19.66
CA SER A 191 9.04 3.94 -19.54
C SER A 191 10.48 3.94 -19.04
N ASN A 192 11.14 5.10 -18.97
CA ASN A 192 12.45 5.25 -18.35
C ASN A 192 12.40 5.64 -16.86
N TYR A 193 11.20 5.79 -16.30
CA TYR A 193 11.02 6.09 -14.87
C TYR A 193 10.69 4.80 -14.13
N LEU A 194 11.60 4.35 -13.26
CA LEU A 194 11.27 3.30 -12.31
C LEU A 194 10.22 3.85 -11.34
N ASN A 195 9.11 3.12 -11.20
CA ASN A 195 7.97 3.44 -10.35
C ASN A 195 8.07 2.71 -8.99
N ASP A 196 9.15 2.99 -8.28
CA ASP A 196 9.58 2.33 -7.05
C ASP A 196 8.70 2.65 -5.83
N TYR A 197 8.77 1.77 -4.84
CA TYR A 197 8.10 1.89 -3.55
C TYR A 197 6.57 2.07 -3.65
N PRO A 198 5.88 1.29 -4.50
CA PRO A 198 4.48 1.48 -4.79
C PRO A 198 3.61 1.37 -3.54
N LYS A 199 2.54 2.15 -3.48
CA LYS A 199 1.48 2.03 -2.48
C LYS A 199 0.14 2.08 -3.18
N PHE A 200 -0.83 1.31 -2.69
CA PHE A 200 -2.16 1.20 -3.28
C PHE A 200 -3.26 1.43 -2.24
N GLY A 201 -4.33 2.10 -2.65
CA GLY A 201 -5.51 2.34 -1.84
C GLY A 201 -6.79 2.11 -2.64
N ILE A 202 -7.83 1.64 -1.97
CA ILE A 202 -9.14 1.39 -2.57
C ILE A 202 -10.04 2.60 -2.31
N TRP A 203 -10.58 3.21 -3.39
CA TRP A 203 -11.43 4.39 -3.31
C TRP A 203 -12.78 4.19 -4.04
N PRO A 204 -13.74 3.49 -3.42
CA PRO A 204 -14.95 3.01 -4.08
C PRO A 204 -16.10 4.03 -3.99
N THR A 205 -15.91 5.22 -4.57
CA THR A 205 -17.02 6.18 -4.74
C THR A 205 -18.04 5.68 -5.74
N ALA A 206 -19.29 6.17 -5.68
CA ALA A 206 -20.32 5.74 -6.63
C ALA A 206 -20.09 6.28 -8.05
N ASN A 207 -19.63 7.53 -8.20
CA ASN A 207 -19.61 8.20 -9.51
C ASN A 207 -18.28 8.10 -10.23
N ASN A 208 -17.16 7.87 -9.54
CA ASN A 208 -15.83 7.64 -10.14
C ASN A 208 -14.97 6.75 -9.22
N PRO A 209 -15.36 5.49 -9.00
CA PRO A 209 -14.58 4.57 -8.18
C PRO A 209 -13.19 4.36 -8.79
N ALA A 210 -12.17 4.31 -7.96
CA ALA A 210 -10.80 4.17 -8.42
C ALA A 210 -9.96 3.27 -7.50
N TYR A 211 -8.94 2.68 -8.08
CA TYR A 211 -7.76 2.26 -7.30
C TYR A 211 -6.75 3.40 -7.34
N LEU A 212 -6.38 3.90 -6.17
CA LEU A 212 -5.37 4.95 -6.02
C LEU A 212 -4.00 4.29 -5.90
N ALA A 213 -2.98 4.90 -6.50
CA ALA A 213 -1.61 4.46 -6.30
C ALA A 213 -0.62 5.63 -6.25
N THR A 214 0.49 5.39 -5.58
CA THR A 214 1.62 6.32 -5.55
C THR A 214 2.91 5.58 -5.85
N TYR A 215 3.86 6.30 -6.44
CA TYR A 215 5.18 5.79 -6.78
C TYR A 215 6.23 6.87 -6.53
N ASN A 216 7.41 6.46 -6.05
CA ASN A 216 8.61 7.27 -6.16
C ASN A 216 9.19 7.08 -7.56
N LEU A 217 9.51 8.16 -8.27
CA LEU A 217 9.98 8.09 -9.65
C LEU A 217 11.48 8.26 -9.71
N PHE A 218 12.15 7.29 -10.34
CA PHE A 218 13.59 7.34 -10.58
C PHE A 218 13.91 7.32 -12.07
N GLN A 219 14.41 8.44 -12.59
CA GLN A 219 14.88 8.54 -13.96
C GLN A 219 16.03 7.56 -14.18
N ASN A 220 15.89 6.73 -15.21
CA ASN A 220 16.82 5.65 -15.57
C ASN A 220 17.09 4.70 -14.39
N GLY A 221 16.13 4.53 -13.48
CA GLY A 221 16.22 3.63 -12.34
C GLY A 221 17.03 4.13 -11.14
N HIS A 222 17.64 5.33 -11.18
CA HIS A 222 18.55 5.76 -10.12
C HIS A 222 18.37 7.21 -9.65
N LYS A 223 17.98 8.15 -10.52
CA LYS A 223 17.86 9.56 -10.14
C LYS A 223 16.44 9.87 -9.70
N PHE A 224 16.22 10.17 -8.42
CA PHE A 224 14.91 10.61 -7.93
C PHE A 224 14.46 11.89 -8.66
N ILE A 225 13.21 11.89 -9.15
CA ILE A 225 12.63 13.02 -9.90
C ILE A 225 11.26 13.44 -9.40
N GLY A 226 10.84 12.96 -8.22
CA GLY A 226 9.52 13.25 -7.63
C GLY A 226 8.66 12.00 -7.49
N ALA A 227 7.36 12.19 -7.27
CA ALA A 227 6.38 11.12 -7.17
C ALA A 227 5.38 11.14 -8.33
N ALA A 228 4.74 10.00 -8.57
CA ALA A 228 3.52 9.92 -9.37
C ALA A 228 2.33 9.67 -8.43
N LEU A 229 1.27 10.46 -8.58
CA LEU A 229 -0.04 10.21 -7.99
C LEU A 229 -0.94 9.68 -9.11
N CYS A 230 -1.40 8.44 -8.99
CA CYS A 230 -2.12 7.75 -10.05
C CYS A 230 -3.48 7.25 -9.57
N VAL A 231 -4.42 7.16 -10.51
CA VAL A 231 -5.71 6.52 -10.34
C VAL A 231 -5.98 5.59 -11.51
N TYR A 232 -6.53 4.41 -11.20
CA TYR A 232 -6.91 3.39 -12.18
C TYR A 232 -8.43 3.18 -12.15
N ASP A 233 -9.02 2.99 -13.31
CA ASP A 233 -10.46 2.77 -13.48
C ASP A 233 -10.89 1.44 -12.83
N ARG A 234 -11.36 1.53 -11.58
CA ARG A 234 -11.79 0.37 -10.79
C ARG A 234 -12.93 -0.37 -11.47
N THR A 235 -13.88 0.35 -12.08
CA THR A 235 -15.03 -0.27 -12.75
C THR A 235 -14.58 -1.12 -13.93
N ALA A 236 -13.73 -0.57 -14.80
CA ALA A 236 -13.19 -1.31 -15.94
C ALA A 236 -12.31 -2.49 -15.50
N MET A 237 -11.48 -2.31 -14.45
CA MET A 237 -10.61 -3.37 -13.94
C MET A 237 -11.38 -4.57 -13.37
N LEU A 238 -12.45 -4.30 -12.62
CA LEU A 238 -13.34 -5.34 -12.09
C LEU A 238 -14.08 -6.09 -13.21
N ALA A 239 -14.42 -5.39 -14.29
CA ALA A 239 -15.15 -5.94 -15.43
C ALA A 239 -14.26 -6.59 -16.51
N ASN A 240 -12.93 -6.70 -16.28
CA ASN A 240 -11.96 -7.18 -17.28
C ASN A 240 -11.99 -6.39 -18.60
N LEU A 241 -12.25 -5.08 -18.51
CA LEU A 241 -12.26 -4.17 -19.66
C LEU A 241 -10.93 -3.41 -19.74
N PRO A 242 -10.61 -2.78 -20.89
CA PRO A 242 -9.54 -1.80 -20.96
C PRO A 242 -9.76 -0.71 -19.91
N ALA A 243 -8.83 -0.61 -18.95
CA ALA A 243 -8.95 0.30 -17.82
C ALA A 243 -8.00 1.48 -17.99
N ALA A 244 -8.53 2.69 -17.84
CA ALA A 244 -7.74 3.90 -17.94
C ALA A 244 -6.83 4.10 -16.71
N GLN A 245 -5.61 4.58 -16.97
CA GLN A 245 -4.71 5.12 -15.96
C GLN A 245 -4.65 6.64 -16.13
N ILE A 246 -4.74 7.38 -15.02
CA ILE A 246 -4.53 8.82 -14.99
C ILE A 246 -3.50 9.11 -13.90
N CYS A 247 -2.40 9.75 -14.27
CA CYS A 247 -1.31 10.07 -13.34
C CYS A 247 -0.92 11.54 -13.43
N GLN A 248 -0.56 12.12 -12.28
CA GLN A 248 0.10 13.41 -12.19
C GLN A 248 1.45 13.25 -11.50
N LYS A 249 2.49 13.83 -12.12
CA LYS A 249 3.80 13.96 -11.48
C LYS A 249 3.76 15.10 -10.45
N VAL A 250 4.30 14.84 -9.27
CA VAL A 250 4.58 15.85 -8.24
C VAL A 250 6.09 15.93 -8.08
N ALA A 251 6.69 17.09 -8.33
CA ALA A 251 8.14 17.26 -8.28
C ALA A 251 8.69 17.34 -6.85
N ASP A 252 7.90 17.91 -5.93
CA ASP A 252 8.33 18.28 -4.59
C ASP A 252 7.94 17.21 -3.57
N GLY A 253 8.75 16.16 -3.47
CA GLY A 253 8.65 15.12 -2.45
C GLY A 253 8.32 13.73 -2.98
N GLY A 254 8.49 12.75 -2.10
CA GLY A 254 8.20 11.33 -2.34
C GLY A 254 7.46 10.72 -1.15
N GLY A 255 7.25 9.40 -1.18
CA GLY A 255 6.67 8.65 -0.07
C GLY A 255 5.20 8.95 0.20
N TYR A 256 4.46 9.44 -0.81
CA TYR A 256 3.03 9.65 -0.68
C TYR A 256 2.30 8.35 -0.39
N LEU A 257 1.28 8.41 0.46
CA LEU A 257 0.35 7.34 0.73
C LEU A 257 -0.99 7.66 0.05
N PRO A 258 -1.54 6.76 -0.78
CA PRO A 258 -2.92 6.87 -1.23
C PRO A 258 -3.88 6.53 -0.09
N ALA A 259 -4.99 7.24 -0.01
CA ALA A 259 -6.06 6.91 0.92
C ALA A 259 -6.67 5.55 0.57
N ASP A 260 -6.92 4.76 1.60
CA ASP A 260 -7.43 3.41 1.51
C ASP A 260 -8.68 3.30 2.37
N LEU A 261 -9.81 2.89 1.78
CA LEU A 261 -11.03 2.67 2.55
C LEU A 261 -10.79 1.57 3.60
N ASP A 262 -11.00 1.91 4.86
CA ASP A 262 -10.98 1.00 5.99
C ASP A 262 -12.39 0.92 6.62
N GLY A 263 -13.10 -0.16 6.30
CA GLY A 263 -14.46 -0.42 6.78
C GLY A 263 -15.49 -0.58 5.66
N ALA A 264 -16.75 -0.71 6.05
CA ALA A 264 -17.84 -1.03 5.12
C ALA A 264 -18.53 0.18 4.49
N ASN A 265 -18.31 1.39 5.03
CA ASN A 265 -18.98 2.60 4.56
C ASN A 265 -18.14 3.27 3.48
N PRO A 266 -18.58 3.31 2.21
CA PRO A 266 -17.81 3.93 1.16
C PRO A 266 -17.64 5.44 1.41
N PRO A 267 -16.65 6.09 0.77
CA PRO A 267 -16.63 7.53 0.65
C PRO A 267 -17.91 8.05 -0.01
N GLY A 268 -18.25 9.32 0.22
CA GLY A 268 -19.39 9.96 -0.45
C GLY A 268 -19.32 9.81 -1.98
N ALA A 269 -20.48 9.83 -2.65
CA ALA A 269 -20.58 9.51 -4.08
C ALA A 269 -19.64 10.33 -5.00
N ASN A 270 -19.35 11.58 -4.62
CA ASN A 270 -18.46 12.50 -5.33
C ASN A 270 -17.20 12.87 -4.51
N GLU A 271 -16.92 12.13 -3.44
CA GLU A 271 -15.79 12.40 -2.57
C GLU A 271 -14.48 12.24 -3.34
N ARG A 272 -13.59 13.23 -3.24
CA ARG A 272 -12.29 13.18 -3.90
C ARG A 272 -11.41 12.14 -3.23
N GLY A 273 -10.56 11.45 -4.00
CA GLY A 273 -9.50 10.60 -3.45
C GLY A 273 -8.40 11.46 -2.83
N TYR A 274 -7.64 10.92 -1.90
CA TYR A 274 -6.61 11.67 -1.18
C TYR A 274 -5.24 10.99 -1.27
N PHE A 275 -4.20 11.81 -1.28
CA PHE A 275 -2.80 11.39 -1.15
C PHE A 275 -2.13 12.26 -0.10
N LEU A 276 -1.34 11.66 0.78
CA LEU A 276 -0.69 12.36 1.89
C LEU A 276 0.80 12.01 1.97
N SER A 277 1.64 13.00 2.22
CA SER A 277 3.05 12.79 2.60
C SER A 277 3.48 13.85 3.63
N PHE A 278 4.70 13.74 4.15
CA PHE A 278 5.36 14.88 4.77
C PHE A 278 5.64 15.96 3.72
N ASN A 279 5.50 17.22 4.11
CA ASN A 279 6.04 18.35 3.36
C ASN A 279 7.36 18.83 4.00
N THR A 280 7.32 19.05 5.30
CA THR A 280 8.43 19.47 6.16
C THR A 280 8.36 18.68 7.47
N THR A 281 9.25 18.95 8.41
CA THR A 281 9.25 18.38 9.76
C THR A 281 8.16 18.94 10.69
N ASN A 282 7.25 19.78 10.17
CA ASN A 282 6.13 20.37 10.91
C ASN A 282 4.85 20.49 10.06
N SER A 283 4.81 19.88 8.88
CA SER A 283 3.61 19.93 8.03
C SER A 283 3.45 18.70 7.13
N LEU A 284 2.20 18.36 6.85
CA LEU A 284 1.81 17.31 5.91
C LEU A 284 1.32 17.93 4.60
N ARG A 285 1.76 17.37 3.47
CA ARG A 285 1.26 17.71 2.14
C ARG A 285 0.13 16.77 1.75
N MET A 286 -1.02 17.35 1.42
CA MET A 286 -2.17 16.59 0.92
C MET A 286 -2.53 17.00 -0.51
N TYR A 287 -2.77 16.01 -1.37
CA TYR A 287 -3.43 16.20 -2.65
C TYR A 287 -4.80 15.53 -2.64
N ARG A 288 -5.74 16.14 -3.35
CA ARG A 288 -7.06 15.56 -3.62
C ARG A 288 -7.22 15.32 -5.12
N VAL A 289 -7.79 14.17 -5.49
CA VAL A 289 -8.04 13.77 -6.88
C VAL A 289 -9.53 13.61 -7.14
N ALA A 290 -10.00 14.17 -8.25
CA ALA A 290 -11.27 13.79 -8.86
C ALA A 290 -10.98 13.07 -10.18
N PRO A 291 -11.02 11.72 -10.21
CA PRO A 291 -10.84 10.95 -11.42
C PRO A 291 -11.96 11.26 -12.43
N LYS A 292 -11.63 11.18 -13.73
CA LYS A 292 -12.60 11.22 -14.83
C LYS A 292 -12.14 10.28 -15.95
N PHE A 293 -12.44 8.99 -15.83
CA PHE A 293 -11.91 7.98 -16.75
C PHE A 293 -12.46 8.09 -18.18
N LEU A 294 -13.70 8.58 -18.35
CA LEU A 294 -14.30 8.86 -19.66
C LEU A 294 -13.78 10.16 -20.30
N ALA A 295 -13.15 11.03 -19.52
CA ALA A 295 -12.55 12.28 -20.00
C ALA A 295 -11.26 12.61 -19.22
N PRO A 296 -10.17 11.85 -19.42
CA PRO A 296 -8.97 11.92 -18.58
C PRO A 296 -8.35 13.33 -18.47
N ALA A 297 -8.40 14.10 -19.55
CA ALA A 297 -7.91 15.49 -19.57
C ALA A 297 -8.67 16.43 -18.61
N SER A 298 -9.85 16.03 -18.15
CA SER A 298 -10.67 16.78 -17.19
C SER A 298 -10.53 16.28 -15.75
N ALA A 299 -9.70 15.27 -15.48
CA ALA A 299 -9.37 14.85 -14.13
C ALA A 299 -8.60 15.97 -13.42
N THR A 300 -8.79 16.10 -12.11
CA THR A 300 -8.11 17.14 -11.32
C THR A 300 -7.29 16.51 -10.22
N PHE A 301 -6.04 16.91 -10.09
CA PHE A 301 -5.23 16.71 -8.87
C PHE A 301 -4.92 18.09 -8.33
N ALA A 302 -5.40 18.39 -7.13
CA ALA A 302 -5.22 19.68 -6.49
C ALA A 302 -4.53 19.48 -5.15
N GLN A 303 -3.49 20.27 -4.89
CA GLN A 303 -2.95 20.36 -3.53
C GLN A 303 -4.00 21.01 -2.63
N VAL A 304 -4.10 20.53 -1.39
CA VAL A 304 -4.83 21.21 -0.32
C VAL A 304 -3.91 22.29 0.24
N ILE A 305 -4.36 23.54 0.20
CA ILE A 305 -3.58 24.71 0.64
C ILE A 305 -4.37 25.44 1.74
N PRO A 306 -3.73 25.82 2.87
CA PRO A 306 -2.33 25.55 3.21
C PRO A 306 -2.06 24.05 3.48
N ASP A 307 -0.77 23.68 3.48
CA ASP A 307 -0.34 22.37 3.98
C ASP A 307 -0.78 22.22 5.46
N ILE A 308 -0.96 20.99 5.92
CA ILE A 308 -1.55 20.70 7.24
C ILE A 308 -0.46 20.82 8.29
N SER A 309 -0.56 21.82 9.17
CA SER A 309 0.39 21.97 10.27
C SER A 309 0.28 20.81 11.28
N VAL A 310 1.44 20.30 11.69
CA VAL A 310 1.58 19.36 12.80
C VAL A 310 2.62 19.89 13.80
N LEU A 311 2.70 19.29 14.99
CA LEU A 311 3.79 19.61 15.90
C LEU A 311 5.13 19.28 15.23
N SER A 312 6.11 20.17 15.43
CA SER A 312 7.46 19.97 14.88
C SER A 312 8.09 18.71 15.46
N PHE A 313 8.72 17.92 14.60
CA PHE A 313 9.33 16.65 14.94
C PHE A 313 10.74 16.51 14.38
N ALA A 314 11.53 15.60 14.93
CA ALA A 314 12.81 15.19 14.34
C ALA A 314 12.66 13.84 13.63
N GLU A 315 13.29 13.70 12.46
CA GLU A 315 13.47 12.40 11.81
C GLU A 315 14.33 11.50 12.72
N ALA A 316 13.88 10.27 12.97
CA ALA A 316 14.69 9.31 13.71
C ALA A 316 16.05 9.15 13.02
N CYS A 317 17.13 9.42 13.76
CA CYS A 317 18.51 9.30 13.26
C CYS A 317 18.81 10.08 11.97
N ASN A 318 18.12 11.22 11.77
CA ASN A 318 18.24 12.04 10.56
C ASN A 318 17.98 11.25 9.25
N GLY A 319 17.16 10.20 9.34
CA GLY A 319 16.81 9.28 8.24
C GLY A 319 17.79 8.13 7.99
N GLY A 320 18.85 7.99 8.81
CA GLY A 320 19.88 6.96 8.65
C GLY A 320 19.65 5.65 9.40
N SER A 321 20.63 4.75 9.33
CA SER A 321 20.65 3.46 10.04
C SER A 321 21.08 3.64 11.49
N CYS A 322 20.24 3.20 12.42
CA CYS A 322 20.53 3.31 13.85
C CYS A 322 19.64 2.43 14.74
N ILE A 323 18.63 1.77 14.17
CA ILE A 323 17.63 1.03 14.94
C ILE A 323 18.24 -0.32 15.31
N PRO A 324 18.44 -0.62 16.60
CA PRO A 324 19.07 -1.87 17.02
C PRO A 324 18.16 -3.06 16.71
N GLN A 325 18.77 -4.22 16.49
CA GLN A 325 18.07 -5.49 16.32
C GLN A 325 18.58 -6.50 17.36
N PRO A 326 17.71 -7.36 17.90
CA PRO A 326 18.15 -8.45 18.77
C PRO A 326 19.18 -9.35 18.07
N MET A 327 20.16 -9.84 18.83
CA MET A 327 21.12 -10.87 18.37
C MET A 327 22.04 -10.47 17.21
N THR A 328 22.13 -9.19 16.83
CA THR A 328 23.05 -8.71 15.80
C THR A 328 23.53 -7.28 16.07
N SER A 329 24.71 -6.92 15.56
CA SER A 329 25.21 -5.53 15.57
C SER A 329 24.74 -4.72 14.36
N ARG A 330 24.10 -5.35 13.36
CA ARG A 330 23.55 -4.67 12.19
C ARG A 330 22.30 -3.88 12.59
N GLN A 331 22.30 -2.58 12.33
CA GLN A 331 21.18 -1.69 12.60
C GLN A 331 20.25 -1.57 11.39
N LEU A 332 18.96 -1.34 11.63
CA LEU A 332 18.00 -1.01 10.58
C LEU A 332 18.00 0.49 10.26
N ASP A 333 17.67 0.80 9.01
CA ASP A 333 17.29 2.14 8.57
C ASP A 333 16.04 2.61 9.32
N SER A 334 16.02 3.87 9.73
CA SER A 334 14.89 4.42 10.48
C SER A 334 13.67 4.74 9.62
N LEU A 335 13.85 4.97 8.31
CA LEU A 335 12.85 5.51 7.39
C LEU A 335 12.11 6.75 7.92
N GLY A 336 12.78 7.54 8.76
CA GLY A 336 12.18 8.71 9.43
C GLY A 336 11.77 9.86 8.51
N ASP A 337 12.11 9.78 7.22
CA ASP A 337 11.89 10.77 6.17
C ASP A 337 10.51 10.67 5.48
N ARG A 338 9.71 9.64 5.80
CA ARG A 338 8.44 9.35 5.10
C ARG A 338 7.38 8.76 6.01
N LEU A 339 6.12 8.90 5.63
CA LEU A 339 5.01 8.21 6.30
C LEU A 339 5.06 6.70 6.01
N MET A 340 4.65 5.88 6.97
CA MET A 340 4.56 4.44 6.80
C MET A 340 3.16 4.01 6.38
N TYR A 341 3.10 3.08 5.44
CA TYR A 341 1.85 2.61 4.84
C TYR A 341 0.96 1.94 5.91
N ARG A 342 -0.31 2.33 6.07
CA ARG A 342 -1.26 2.95 5.11
C ARG A 342 -1.98 4.20 5.63
N LEU A 343 -2.50 5.01 4.70
CA LEU A 343 -3.42 6.13 4.98
C LEU A 343 -4.86 5.58 5.02
N ALA A 344 -5.30 5.13 6.19
CA ALA A 344 -6.62 4.55 6.37
C ALA A 344 -7.70 5.64 6.40
N TYR A 345 -8.74 5.50 5.57
CA TYR A 345 -9.91 6.37 5.54
C TYR A 345 -11.12 5.64 6.12
N ARG A 346 -11.81 6.25 7.10
CA ARG A 346 -13.09 5.73 7.61
C ARG A 346 -14.19 6.77 7.49
N ASN A 347 -15.35 6.32 7.04
CA ASN A 347 -16.60 7.08 7.06
C ASN A 347 -17.55 6.49 8.11
N PHE A 348 -18.02 7.31 9.04
CA PHE A 348 -18.93 6.92 10.13
C PHE A 348 -20.38 7.38 9.92
N SER A 349 -20.73 7.88 8.73
CA SER A 349 -22.02 8.56 8.48
C SER A 349 -23.29 7.70 8.65
N THR A 350 -23.20 6.43 9.05
CA THR A 350 -24.36 5.51 9.13
C THR A 350 -24.38 4.52 10.31
N ALA A 351 -23.61 4.71 11.39
CA ALA A 351 -23.70 3.85 12.57
C ALA A 351 -23.63 4.62 13.91
N SER A 352 -24.81 4.96 14.44
CA SER A 352 -25.22 5.23 15.83
C SER A 352 -24.30 5.99 16.85
N PRO A 353 -24.88 6.78 17.78
CA PRO A 353 -24.29 7.98 18.38
C PRO A 353 -23.36 7.74 19.58
N THR A 354 -22.54 6.68 19.59
CA THR A 354 -21.63 6.39 20.72
C THR A 354 -20.14 6.41 20.36
N ALA A 355 -19.78 6.86 19.16
CA ALA A 355 -18.41 7.30 18.89
C ALA A 355 -18.21 8.69 19.52
N GLY A 356 -17.72 8.71 20.76
CA GLY A 356 -17.57 9.89 21.64
C GLY A 356 -16.66 11.03 21.15
N ASN A 357 -16.45 11.21 19.84
CA ASN A 357 -15.65 12.31 19.28
C ASN A 357 -16.37 13.13 18.19
N CYS A 358 -17.63 12.83 17.84
CA CYS A 358 -18.41 13.67 16.91
C CYS A 358 -19.24 14.71 17.69
N PHE A 359 -18.63 15.82 18.11
CA PHE A 359 -19.36 16.95 18.69
C PHE A 359 -20.10 17.73 17.58
N GLY A 360 -21.43 17.69 17.57
CA GLY A 360 -22.26 18.60 16.78
C GLY A 360 -23.58 17.99 16.29
N THR A 361 -24.71 18.44 16.87
CA THR A 361 -26.06 18.07 16.45
C THR A 361 -26.44 18.76 15.14
N THR A 362 -26.24 18.10 14.00
CA THR A 362 -27.02 18.14 12.73
C THR A 362 -26.17 17.53 11.62
N SER A 363 -26.60 16.40 11.03
CA SER A 363 -26.03 15.73 9.84
C SER A 363 -24.53 15.94 9.58
N VAL A 364 -23.67 15.47 10.48
CA VAL A 364 -22.22 15.52 10.27
C VAL A 364 -21.77 14.19 9.67
N ILE A 365 -21.29 14.22 8.42
CA ILE A 365 -20.48 13.14 7.86
C ILE A 365 -19.18 13.13 8.67
N CYS A 366 -19.04 12.17 9.59
CA CYS A 366 -17.80 11.98 10.36
C CYS A 366 -16.82 11.15 9.54
N VAL A 367 -15.76 11.79 9.05
CA VAL A 367 -14.68 11.16 8.30
C VAL A 367 -13.38 11.31 9.08
N THR A 368 -12.58 10.25 9.12
CA THR A 368 -11.22 10.29 9.68
C THR A 368 -10.23 9.70 8.69
N MET A 369 -9.03 10.27 8.68
CA MET A 369 -7.86 9.68 8.03
C MET A 369 -6.79 9.45 9.08
N VAL A 370 -6.29 8.22 9.14
CA VAL A 370 -5.27 7.81 10.10
C VAL A 370 -4.03 7.37 9.33
N VAL A 371 -2.89 7.89 9.75
CA VAL A 371 -1.57 7.45 9.31
C VAL A 371 -0.71 7.30 10.55
N ASN A 372 0.12 6.26 10.58
CA ASN A 372 1.07 6.04 11.68
C ASN A 372 2.49 6.27 11.18
N HIS A 373 3.34 6.77 12.07
CA HIS A 373 4.79 6.72 11.89
C HIS A 373 5.45 6.18 13.16
N SER A 374 5.63 4.86 13.21
CA SER A 374 6.15 4.17 14.41
C SER A 374 7.40 3.39 14.06
N VAL A 375 8.44 3.51 14.88
CA VAL A 375 9.63 2.64 14.80
C VAL A 375 9.70 1.86 16.10
N ASN A 376 9.39 0.55 16.08
CA ASN A 376 9.49 -0.32 17.24
C ASN A 376 10.82 -1.08 17.24
N PRO A 377 11.81 -0.72 18.11
CA PRO A 377 13.13 -1.35 18.12
C PRO A 377 13.18 -2.70 18.86
N GLY A 378 12.06 -3.27 19.30
CA GLY A 378 11.99 -4.68 19.71
C GLY A 378 12.92 -5.09 20.87
N LEU A 379 13.22 -4.21 21.83
CA LEU A 379 14.04 -4.60 22.98
C LEU A 379 13.23 -5.45 23.98
N PRO A 380 13.74 -6.63 24.41
CA PRO A 380 13.11 -7.40 25.48
C PRO A 380 13.31 -6.65 26.80
N GLY A 381 12.21 -6.12 27.34
CA GLY A 381 12.21 -5.36 28.60
C GLY A 381 11.91 -3.87 28.42
N GLY A 382 10.65 -3.54 28.15
CA GLY A 382 10.03 -2.33 28.70
C GLY A 382 10.41 -0.97 28.12
N ALA A 383 11.02 -0.86 26.94
CA ALA A 383 11.13 0.42 26.23
C ALA A 383 10.21 0.42 25.00
N ASN A 384 8.94 0.72 25.26
CA ASN A 384 7.88 0.81 24.27
C ASN A 384 8.13 1.97 23.29
N ALA A 385 8.13 1.67 21.99
CA ALA A 385 8.04 2.70 20.98
C ALA A 385 6.63 3.25 20.91
N GLY A 386 6.52 4.58 21.03
CA GLY A 386 5.29 5.30 20.80
C GLY A 386 4.80 5.15 19.35
N VAL A 387 3.49 5.13 19.20
CA VAL A 387 2.83 5.46 17.92
C VAL A 387 2.95 6.96 17.78
N ARG A 388 3.72 7.49 16.82
CA ARG A 388 3.51 8.88 16.41
C ARG A 388 2.23 8.98 15.59
#